data_AF-A0ABD3Y8Y9-F1
#
_entry.id   AF-A0ABD3Y8Y9-F1
#
_cell.length_a   1.000
_cell.length_b   1.000
_cell.length_c   1.000
_cell.angle_alpha   90.00
_cell.angle_beta   90.00
_cell.angle_gamma   90.00
#
_symmetry.space_group_name_H-M   'P 1'
#
loop_
_entity.id
_entity.type
_entity.pdbx_description
1 polymer ?
#
loop_
_entity_poly.entity_id
_entity_poly.type
_entity_poly.pdbx_seq_one_letter_code
_entity_poly.pdbx_strand_id
1 'polypeptide(L)'
;MSNRSNGKLERNVGVLLSIGVTICVLIIAFGSLSAKESAILSLLLTILSVMASWIFSTIHSSSQHAEAISEVKEMHNENLRTYALKAAEKVNNLSDQLNRLSLFLGEELQDDENALIDSKHRILSGIHMIAMLKSVNDTSLSDWQGVIGEEIEEHRKEAEENEKLLLKLMDKVDHLWDSYEQDTITAEIVDKRVNQLKKEMKSLAGNITGAHISMPRAKKIVKRNLVKNCPSCNKNISYIQRAKHGSAKPLTCENCSISLISIYDENLDDFGVNVSGLKSENFNCPSCTKKIIGDVHTVPNQKNIIKCKECSVDIILNRSTAGKVVTTVKPEEILTGLVIDDEFISRVETLLPVQPWPQHVHKDIATQIKASNASVQKAIKQLILSGKVKEQKDGILYDLVPSKA
;
A
#
# COMPACT_ATOMS: atom_id res chain seq x y z
N MET A 1 43.04 -14.09 32.92
CA MET A 1 44.49 -13.80 32.82
C MET A 1 45.42 -14.83 33.49
N SER A 2 44.91 -15.86 34.19
CA SER A 2 45.75 -16.90 34.85
C SER A 2 46.38 -17.94 33.91
N ASN A 3 45.67 -18.36 32.83
CA ASN A 3 46.10 -19.47 31.96
C ASN A 3 47.37 -19.24 31.14
N ARG A 4 47.79 -17.99 30.90
CA ARG A 4 49.00 -17.70 30.08
C ARG A 4 50.32 -18.00 30.82
N SER A 5 50.31 -18.05 32.15
CA SER A 5 51.51 -18.33 32.94
C SER A 5 51.79 -19.83 33.05
N ASN A 6 50.75 -20.66 33.20
CA ASN A 6 50.87 -22.11 33.30
C ASN A 6 51.38 -22.75 32.01
N GLY A 7 50.93 -22.29 30.83
CA GLY A 7 51.41 -22.84 29.55
C GLY A 7 52.91 -22.61 29.30
N LYS A 8 53.51 -21.54 29.85
CA LYS A 8 54.97 -21.33 29.80
C LYS A 8 55.69 -22.25 30.78
N LEU A 9 55.14 -22.44 31.97
CA LEU A 9 55.70 -23.33 32.98
C LEU A 9 55.69 -24.79 32.51
N GLU A 10 54.57 -25.27 31.99
CA GLU A 10 54.38 -26.62 31.46
C GLU A 10 55.29 -26.90 30.26
N ARG A 11 55.42 -25.93 29.34
CA ARG A 11 56.36 -26.03 28.21
C ARG A 11 57.81 -26.10 28.69
N ASN A 12 58.19 -25.30 29.69
CA ASN A 12 59.53 -25.33 30.25
C ASN A 12 59.81 -26.65 30.98
N VAL A 13 58.84 -27.20 31.71
CA VAL A 13 58.95 -28.50 32.40
C VAL A 13 59.06 -29.65 31.38
N GLY A 14 58.28 -29.63 30.30
CA GLY A 14 58.37 -30.63 29.23
C GLY A 14 59.73 -30.61 28.52
N VAL A 15 60.29 -29.42 28.26
CA VAL A 15 61.66 -29.27 27.71
C VAL A 15 62.69 -29.83 28.69
N LEU A 16 62.60 -29.50 29.99
CA LEU A 16 63.52 -29.98 31.03
C LEU A 16 63.50 -31.51 31.17
N LEU A 17 62.31 -32.12 31.11
CA LEU A 17 62.15 -33.58 31.13
C LEU A 17 62.74 -34.24 29.87
N SER A 18 62.50 -33.67 28.69
CA SER A 18 63.08 -34.19 27.44
C SER A 18 64.60 -34.17 27.47
N ILE A 19 65.19 -33.07 27.95
CA ILE A 19 66.64 -32.91 28.12
C ILE A 19 67.17 -33.96 29.11
N GLY A 20 66.50 -34.13 30.26
CA GLY A 20 66.87 -35.13 31.26
C GLY A 20 66.89 -36.56 30.72
N VAL A 21 65.87 -36.95 29.95
CA VAL A 21 65.82 -38.28 29.29
C VAL A 21 66.96 -38.44 28.28
N THR A 22 67.21 -37.44 27.42
CA THR A 22 68.35 -37.50 26.47
C THR A 22 69.70 -37.60 27.15
N ILE A 23 69.91 -36.91 28.28
CA ILE A 23 71.16 -36.98 29.06
C ILE A 23 71.32 -38.39 29.63
N CYS A 24 70.28 -38.97 30.22
CA CYS A 24 70.34 -40.34 30.73
C CYS A 24 70.66 -41.36 29.62
N VAL A 25 70.04 -41.23 28.44
CA VAL A 25 70.31 -42.11 27.30
C VAL A 25 71.74 -41.93 26.78
N LEU A 26 72.25 -40.70 26.69
CA LEU A 26 73.64 -40.42 26.31
C LEU A 26 74.66 -41.02 27.29
N ILE A 27 74.40 -40.93 28.60
CA ILE A 27 75.26 -41.51 29.63
C ILE A 27 75.30 -43.04 29.51
N ILE A 28 74.17 -43.70 29.23
CA ILE A 28 74.14 -45.15 28.96
C ILE A 28 74.93 -45.50 27.70
N ALA A 29 74.75 -44.72 26.62
CA ALA A 29 75.33 -45.02 25.32
C ALA A 29 76.85 -44.88 25.28
N PHE A 30 77.43 -43.98 26.08
CA PHE A 30 78.86 -43.65 26.03
C PHE A 30 79.65 -43.97 27.32
N GLY A 31 78.98 -44.33 28.42
CA GLY A 31 79.64 -44.60 29.71
C GLY A 31 79.82 -46.10 30.01
N SER A 32 81.00 -46.50 30.48
CA SER A 32 81.19 -47.82 31.11
C SER A 32 80.66 -47.78 32.54
N LEU A 33 79.36 -48.03 32.70
CA LEU A 33 78.66 -47.91 33.97
C LEU A 33 78.84 -49.13 34.88
N SER A 34 78.97 -48.87 36.17
CA SER A 34 78.88 -49.89 37.22
C SER A 34 77.45 -50.43 37.36
N ALA A 35 77.29 -51.68 37.81
CA ALA A 35 75.99 -52.29 38.07
C ALA A 35 75.10 -51.44 39.00
N LYS A 36 75.70 -50.73 39.97
CA LYS A 36 74.99 -49.81 40.87
C LYS A 36 74.50 -48.54 40.16
N GLU A 37 75.32 -47.99 39.27
CA GLU A 37 74.99 -46.77 38.51
C GLU A 37 73.92 -47.06 37.46
N SER A 38 73.98 -48.22 36.80
CA SER A 38 72.95 -48.69 35.89
C SER A 38 71.60 -48.89 36.58
N ALA A 39 71.58 -49.39 37.81
CA ALA A 39 70.35 -49.56 38.59
C ALA A 39 69.73 -48.21 38.98
N ILE A 40 70.54 -47.26 39.44
CA ILE A 40 70.07 -45.90 39.79
C ILE A 40 69.54 -45.18 38.56
N LEU A 41 70.23 -45.29 37.42
CA LEU A 41 69.85 -44.60 36.20
C LEU A 41 68.60 -45.19 35.56
N SER A 42 68.40 -46.51 35.66
CA SER A 42 67.13 -47.16 35.31
C SER A 42 65.97 -46.67 36.18
N LEU A 43 66.19 -46.55 37.50
CA LEU A 43 65.19 -46.02 38.44
C LEU A 43 64.87 -44.54 38.16
N LEU A 44 65.85 -43.74 37.77
CA LEU A 44 65.63 -42.34 37.39
C LEU A 44 64.82 -42.23 36.10
N LEU A 45 65.08 -43.11 35.13
CA LEU A 45 64.38 -43.15 33.85
C LEU A 45 62.90 -43.58 34.01
N THR A 46 62.61 -44.51 34.93
CA THR A 46 61.23 -44.89 35.24
C THR A 46 60.46 -43.75 35.91
N ILE A 47 61.08 -43.01 36.84
CA ILE A 47 60.48 -41.83 37.47
C ILE A 47 60.20 -40.74 36.42
N LEU A 48 61.15 -40.46 35.52
CA LEU A 48 60.97 -39.49 34.44
C LEU A 48 59.83 -39.88 33.48
N SER A 49 59.69 -41.18 33.17
CA SER A 49 58.62 -41.71 32.32
C SER A 49 57.22 -41.56 32.97
N VAL A 50 57.12 -41.84 34.27
CA VAL A 50 55.87 -41.62 35.03
C VAL A 50 55.52 -40.13 35.08
N MET A 51 56.48 -39.25 35.33
CA MET A 51 56.25 -37.80 35.32
C MET A 51 55.84 -37.27 33.94
N ALA A 52 56.48 -37.75 32.87
CA ALA A 52 56.12 -37.37 31.50
C ALA A 52 54.70 -37.82 31.15
N SER A 53 54.31 -39.05 31.53
CA SER A 53 52.96 -39.57 31.33
C SER A 53 51.91 -38.75 32.09
N TRP A 54 52.22 -38.35 33.32
CA TRP A 54 51.34 -37.53 34.15
C TRP A 54 51.13 -36.14 33.53
N ILE A 55 52.19 -35.47 33.10
CA ILE A 55 52.12 -34.13 32.47
C ILE A 55 51.37 -34.18 31.14
N PHE A 56 51.61 -35.19 30.32
CA PHE A 56 50.91 -35.32 29.05
C PHE A 56 49.40 -35.54 29.27
N SER A 57 49.04 -36.37 30.25
CA SER A 57 47.65 -36.60 30.64
C SER A 57 46.95 -35.33 31.14
N THR A 58 47.61 -34.51 31.97
CA THR A 58 47.01 -33.28 32.49
C THR A 58 46.85 -32.21 31.41
N ILE A 59 47.83 -32.05 30.51
CA ILE A 59 47.73 -31.12 29.39
C ILE A 59 46.57 -31.52 28.47
N HIS A 60 46.49 -32.80 28.09
CA HIS A 60 45.44 -33.25 27.18
C HIS A 60 44.05 -33.16 27.81
N SER A 61 43.91 -33.52 29.09
CA SER A 61 42.66 -33.35 29.85
C SER A 61 42.26 -31.87 29.94
N SER A 62 43.18 -30.96 30.26
CA SER A 62 42.86 -29.54 30.37
C SER A 62 42.43 -28.92 29.04
N SER A 63 43.05 -29.33 27.93
CA SER A 63 42.69 -28.90 26.58
C SER A 63 41.30 -29.39 26.20
N GLN A 64 41.01 -30.67 26.42
CA GLN A 64 39.70 -31.26 26.13
C GLN A 64 38.60 -30.65 26.99
N HIS A 65 38.86 -30.36 28.27
CA HIS A 65 37.90 -29.67 29.13
C HIS A 65 37.63 -28.25 28.65
N ALA A 66 38.65 -27.50 28.21
CA ALA A 66 38.47 -26.16 27.69
C ALA A 66 37.62 -26.16 26.41
N GLU A 67 37.89 -27.09 25.49
CA GLU A 67 37.17 -27.24 24.23
C GLU A 67 35.71 -27.69 24.45
N ALA A 68 35.49 -28.69 25.31
CA ALA A 68 34.14 -29.13 25.67
C ALA A 68 33.33 -28.03 26.37
N ILE A 69 33.96 -27.22 27.24
CA ILE A 69 33.29 -26.07 27.87
C ILE A 69 32.92 -25.02 26.81
N SER A 70 33.79 -24.74 25.83
CA SER A 70 33.44 -23.81 24.76
C SER A 70 32.31 -24.34 23.88
N GLU A 71 32.33 -25.60 23.49
CA GLU A 71 31.30 -26.23 22.68
C GLU A 71 29.94 -26.23 23.38
N VAL A 72 29.91 -26.61 24.67
CA VAL A 72 28.69 -26.56 25.47
C VAL A 72 28.18 -25.12 25.60
N LYS A 73 29.06 -24.15 25.80
CA LYS A 73 28.68 -22.73 25.90
C LYS A 73 28.10 -22.21 24.59
N GLU A 74 28.68 -22.59 23.46
CA GLU A 74 28.20 -22.22 22.13
C GLU A 74 26.84 -22.84 21.85
N MET A 75 26.68 -24.15 22.07
CA MET A 75 25.39 -24.85 21.96
C MET A 75 24.32 -24.23 22.87
N HIS A 76 24.69 -23.83 24.10
CA HIS A 76 23.74 -23.18 25.01
C HIS A 76 23.32 -21.80 24.52
N ASN A 77 24.26 -21.01 23.99
CA ASN A 77 23.97 -19.71 23.39
C ASN A 77 23.06 -19.83 22.16
N GLU A 78 23.30 -20.80 21.27
CA GLU A 78 22.44 -21.06 20.11
C GLU A 78 21.03 -21.50 20.53
N ASN A 79 20.93 -22.37 21.53
CA ASN A 79 19.64 -22.76 22.10
C ASN A 79 18.91 -21.56 22.71
N LEU A 80 19.61 -20.73 23.49
CA LEU A 80 19.04 -19.50 24.06
C LEU A 80 18.57 -18.54 22.96
N ARG A 81 19.34 -18.37 21.88
CA ARG A 81 18.93 -17.57 20.71
C ARG A 81 17.66 -18.13 20.09
N THR A 82 17.58 -19.44 19.90
CA THR A 82 16.39 -20.12 19.35
C THR A 82 15.16 -19.94 20.24
N TYR A 83 15.31 -20.06 21.56
CA TYR A 83 14.22 -19.82 22.51
C TYR A 83 13.78 -18.36 22.51
N ALA A 84 14.74 -17.44 22.48
CA ALA A 84 14.48 -16.02 22.43
C ALA A 84 13.75 -15.63 21.12
N LEU A 85 14.15 -16.19 19.98
CA LEU A 85 13.45 -16.02 18.69
C LEU A 85 12.00 -16.52 18.75
N LYS A 86 11.78 -17.74 19.25
CA LYS A 86 10.42 -18.30 19.39
C LYS A 86 9.55 -17.49 20.36
N ALA A 87 10.16 -16.98 21.43
CA ALA A 87 9.46 -16.10 22.36
C ALA A 87 9.11 -14.78 21.68
N ALA A 88 10.04 -14.19 20.94
CA ALA A 88 9.83 -12.95 20.22
C ALA A 88 8.72 -13.07 19.16
N GLU A 89 8.73 -14.16 18.38
CA GLU A 89 7.69 -14.44 17.38
C GLU A 89 6.30 -14.57 18.02
N LYS A 90 6.19 -15.26 19.17
CA LYS A 90 4.93 -15.38 19.90
C LYS A 90 4.45 -14.03 20.44
N VAL A 91 5.35 -13.23 21.00
CA VAL A 91 5.04 -11.89 21.51
C VAL A 91 4.58 -10.98 20.37
N ASN A 92 5.21 -11.08 19.19
CA ASN A 92 4.80 -10.33 18.01
C ASN A 92 3.41 -10.77 17.51
N ASN A 93 3.17 -12.08 17.41
CA ASN A 93 1.85 -12.63 17.04
C ASN A 93 0.74 -12.19 18.01
N LEU A 94 1.00 -12.20 19.32
CA LEU A 94 0.05 -11.69 20.32
C LEU A 94 -0.20 -10.19 20.13
N SER A 95 0.85 -9.42 19.82
CA SER A 95 0.74 -7.99 19.57
C SER A 95 -0.09 -7.68 18.31
N ASP A 96 0.01 -8.49 17.25
CA ASP A 96 -0.85 -8.37 16.07
C ASP A 96 -2.33 -8.68 16.40
N GLN A 97 -2.60 -9.74 17.17
CA GLN A 97 -3.95 -10.05 17.60
C GLN A 97 -4.56 -8.94 18.48
N LEU A 98 -3.76 -8.37 19.37
CA LEU A 98 -4.13 -7.22 20.19
C LEU A 98 -4.47 -5.99 19.30
N ASN A 99 -3.65 -5.71 18.28
CA ASN A 99 -3.93 -4.64 17.31
C ASN A 99 -5.27 -4.87 16.57
N ARG A 100 -5.53 -6.09 16.09
CA ARG A 100 -6.78 -6.44 15.41
C ARG A 100 -7.99 -6.26 16.32
N LEU A 101 -7.86 -6.69 17.58
CA LEU A 101 -8.92 -6.53 18.57
C LEU A 101 -9.17 -5.06 18.89
N SER A 102 -8.11 -4.25 19.00
CA SER A 102 -8.23 -2.81 19.20
C SER A 102 -8.87 -2.10 18.00
N LEU A 103 -8.55 -2.51 16.76
CA LEU A 103 -9.20 -2.01 15.56
C LEU A 103 -10.68 -2.37 15.52
N PHE A 104 -11.04 -3.61 15.85
CA PHE A 104 -12.42 -4.07 15.92
C PHE A 104 -13.22 -3.27 16.96
N LEU A 105 -12.68 -3.11 18.18
CA LEU A 105 -13.28 -2.30 19.24
C LEU A 105 -13.46 -0.83 18.83
N GLY A 106 -12.47 -0.25 18.14
CA GLY A 106 -12.55 1.11 17.63
C GLY A 106 -13.58 1.28 16.50
N GLU A 107 -13.84 0.26 15.70
CA GLU A 107 -14.89 0.28 14.67
C GLU A 107 -16.29 0.16 15.28
N GLU A 108 -16.47 -0.73 16.26
CA GLU A 108 -17.73 -0.89 16.98
C GLU A 108 -18.13 0.41 17.73
N LEU A 109 -17.14 1.12 18.30
CA LEU A 109 -17.37 2.42 18.94
C LEU A 109 -17.91 3.49 17.98
N GLN A 110 -17.53 3.42 16.70
CA GLN A 110 -17.88 4.42 15.69
C GLN A 110 -19.23 4.14 15.01
N ASP A 111 -19.67 2.89 14.92
CA ASP A 111 -20.93 2.53 14.22
C ASP A 111 -22.19 2.62 15.12
N ASP A 112 -22.05 2.73 16.44
CA ASP A 112 -23.19 2.82 17.38
C ASP A 112 -23.39 4.25 17.96
N GLU A 113 -24.20 5.07 17.27
CA GLU A 113 -24.64 6.38 17.80
C GLU A 113 -25.58 6.24 19.01
N ASN A 114 -26.26 5.09 19.16
CA ASN A 114 -27.22 4.83 20.25
C ASN A 114 -26.62 4.04 21.43
N ALA A 115 -25.36 3.59 21.33
CA ALA A 115 -24.68 2.92 22.43
C ALA A 115 -24.62 3.81 23.68
N LEU A 116 -25.06 3.25 24.81
CA LEU A 116 -24.91 3.85 26.15
C LEU A 116 -23.48 4.35 26.37
N ILE A 117 -23.34 5.55 26.94
CA ILE A 117 -22.05 6.20 27.24
C ILE A 117 -21.13 5.26 28.04
N ASP A 118 -21.69 4.43 28.92
CA ASP A 118 -20.95 3.46 29.73
C ASP A 118 -20.32 2.32 28.88
N SER A 119 -20.99 1.88 27.81
CA SER A 119 -20.44 0.94 26.83
C SER A 119 -19.23 1.56 26.11
N LYS A 120 -19.35 2.83 25.68
CA LYS A 120 -18.27 3.56 25.01
C LYS A 120 -17.02 3.70 25.89
N HIS A 121 -17.20 4.02 27.17
CA HIS A 121 -16.08 4.11 28.11
C HIS A 121 -15.41 2.76 28.37
N ARG A 122 -16.16 1.65 28.44
CA ARG A 122 -15.60 0.29 28.60
C ARG A 122 -14.77 -0.12 27.39
N ILE A 123 -15.24 0.19 26.18
CA ILE A 123 -14.52 -0.09 24.94
C ILE A 123 -13.22 0.74 24.86
N LEU A 124 -13.29 2.04 25.18
CA LEU A 124 -12.10 2.90 25.25
C LEU A 124 -11.08 2.43 26.29
N SER A 125 -11.55 2.00 27.47
CA SER A 125 -10.70 1.41 28.50
C SER A 125 -10.03 0.12 28.02
N GLY A 126 -10.76 -0.74 27.29
CA GLY A 126 -10.22 -1.93 26.64
C GLY A 126 -9.12 -1.60 25.63
N ILE A 127 -9.32 -0.60 24.77
CA ILE A 127 -8.29 -0.10 23.83
C ILE A 127 -7.02 0.35 24.59
N HIS A 128 -7.19 1.08 25.69
CA HIS A 128 -6.05 1.54 26.50
C HIS A 128 -5.30 0.39 27.19
N MET A 129 -6.02 -0.61 27.75
CA MET A 129 -5.40 -1.80 28.34
C MET A 129 -4.62 -2.60 27.29
N ILE A 130 -5.13 -2.69 26.07
CA ILE A 130 -4.46 -3.34 24.95
C ILE A 130 -3.17 -2.60 24.58
N ALA A 131 -3.22 -1.26 24.50
CA ALA A 131 -2.03 -0.45 24.24
C ALA A 131 -0.96 -0.61 25.33
N MET A 132 -1.37 -0.72 26.59
CA MET A 132 -0.46 -0.99 27.70
C MET A 132 0.16 -2.39 27.61
N LEU A 133 -0.61 -3.42 27.29
CA LEU A 133 -0.10 -4.77 27.06
C LEU A 133 0.92 -4.82 25.91
N LYS A 134 0.65 -4.07 24.83
CA LYS A 134 1.60 -3.92 23.73
C LYS A 134 2.92 -3.28 24.19
N SER A 135 2.85 -2.18 24.94
CA SER A 135 4.05 -1.53 25.49
C SER A 135 4.89 -2.45 26.39
N VAL A 136 4.25 -3.28 27.23
CA VAL A 136 4.95 -4.26 28.07
C VAL A 136 5.60 -5.33 27.20
N ASN A 137 4.91 -5.82 26.17
CA ASN A 137 5.47 -6.75 25.19
C ASN A 137 6.68 -6.18 24.45
N ASP A 138 6.59 -4.94 23.98
CA ASP A 138 7.68 -4.25 23.29
C ASP A 138 8.90 -4.07 24.21
N THR A 139 8.67 -3.78 25.49
CA THR A 139 9.75 -3.70 26.50
C THR A 139 10.39 -5.06 26.71
N SER A 140 9.59 -6.13 26.81
CA SER A 140 10.10 -7.50 26.96
C SER A 140 10.91 -7.97 25.74
N LEU A 141 10.54 -7.55 24.53
CA LEU A 141 11.30 -7.79 23.30
C LEU A 141 12.64 -7.04 23.32
N SER A 142 12.67 -5.82 23.87
CA SER A 142 13.91 -5.07 24.05
C SER A 142 14.87 -5.75 25.01
N ASP A 143 14.39 -6.45 26.03
CA ASP A 143 15.27 -7.24 26.92
C ASP A 143 15.93 -8.43 26.19
N TRP A 144 15.25 -9.00 25.19
CA TRP A 144 15.83 -10.04 24.31
C TRP A 144 16.80 -9.48 23.27
N GLN A 145 16.87 -8.16 23.10
CA GLN A 145 17.69 -7.48 22.10
C GLN A 145 19.20 -7.70 22.31
N GLY A 146 19.62 -7.94 23.55
CA GLY A 146 21.01 -8.30 23.87
C GLY A 146 21.41 -9.71 23.40
N VAL A 147 20.44 -10.58 23.10
CA VAL A 147 20.65 -12.00 22.72
C VAL A 147 20.40 -12.24 21.23
N ILE A 148 19.56 -11.41 20.58
CA ILE A 148 19.11 -11.58 19.18
C ILE A 148 19.45 -10.36 18.29
N GLY A 149 20.56 -9.67 18.56
CA GLY A 149 20.85 -8.37 17.95
C GLY A 149 20.87 -8.32 16.41
N GLU A 150 21.29 -9.39 15.74
CA GLU A 150 21.42 -9.42 14.27
C GLU A 150 20.07 -9.51 13.53
N GLU A 151 19.13 -10.33 14.00
CA GLU A 151 17.81 -10.51 13.34
C GLU A 151 16.86 -9.33 13.63
N ILE A 152 17.08 -8.60 14.73
CA ILE A 152 16.30 -7.40 15.03
C ILE A 152 16.65 -6.23 14.10
N GLU A 153 17.89 -6.12 13.65
CA GLU A 153 18.27 -5.09 12.67
C GLU A 153 17.57 -5.32 11.32
N GLU A 154 17.25 -6.58 10.97
CA GLU A 154 16.46 -6.94 9.80
C GLU A 154 14.99 -6.51 9.97
N HIS A 155 14.39 -6.78 11.14
CA HIS A 155 13.04 -6.28 11.46
C HIS A 155 12.97 -4.74 11.52
N ARG A 156 14.04 -4.06 11.94
CA ARG A 156 14.10 -2.58 11.89
C ARG A 156 14.08 -2.07 10.46
N LYS A 157 14.82 -2.70 9.55
CA LYS A 157 14.76 -2.37 8.12
C LYS A 157 13.36 -2.58 7.57
N GLU A 158 12.71 -3.67 7.96
CA GLU A 158 11.33 -3.97 7.57
C GLU A 158 10.34 -2.90 8.11
N ALA A 159 10.52 -2.45 9.36
CA ALA A 159 9.73 -1.36 9.94
C ALA A 159 9.97 -0.01 9.23
N GLU A 160 11.23 0.32 8.92
CA GLU A 160 11.59 1.53 8.15
C GLU A 160 11.03 1.48 6.72
N GLU A 161 10.99 0.30 6.08
CA GLU A 161 10.35 0.10 4.78
C GLU A 161 8.83 0.28 4.85
N ASN A 162 8.20 -0.27 5.89
CA ASN A 162 6.77 -0.11 6.15
C ASN A 162 6.40 1.36 6.42
N GLU A 163 7.23 2.11 7.13
CA GLU A 163 7.04 3.55 7.34
C GLU A 163 7.12 4.34 6.01
N LYS A 164 8.10 4.02 5.15
CA LYS A 164 8.18 4.61 3.80
C LYS A 164 6.95 4.27 2.96
N LEU A 165 6.40 3.07 3.12
CA LEU A 165 5.17 2.64 2.45
C LEU A 165 3.97 3.46 2.96
N LEU A 166 3.89 3.71 4.27
CA LEU A 166 2.86 4.55 4.88
C LEU A 166 2.89 5.97 4.31
N LEU A 167 4.07 6.59 4.24
CA LEU A 167 4.24 7.92 3.66
C LEU A 167 3.80 7.96 2.19
N LYS A 168 4.16 6.95 1.39
CA LYS A 168 3.69 6.83 0.00
C LYS A 168 2.18 6.66 -0.12
N LEU A 169 1.54 5.99 0.84
CA LEU A 169 0.08 5.85 0.85
C LEU A 169 -0.62 7.16 1.23
N MET A 170 -0.08 7.91 2.20
CA MET A 170 -0.59 9.25 2.52
C MET A 170 -0.51 10.19 1.32
N ASP A 171 0.63 10.22 0.64
CA ASP A 171 0.84 11.04 -0.57
C ASP A 171 -0.16 10.69 -1.69
N LYS A 172 -0.45 9.40 -1.87
CA LYS A 172 -1.50 8.94 -2.81
C LYS A 172 -2.91 9.39 -2.40
N VAL A 173 -3.20 9.43 -1.10
CA VAL A 173 -4.51 9.88 -0.61
C VAL A 173 -4.66 11.38 -0.84
N ASP A 174 -3.64 12.17 -0.55
CA ASP A 174 -3.63 13.61 -0.80
C ASP A 174 -3.77 13.92 -2.29
N HIS A 175 -3.01 13.23 -3.16
CA HIS A 175 -3.15 13.38 -4.61
C HIS A 175 -4.54 13.01 -5.14
N LEU A 176 -5.18 11.99 -4.59
CA LEU A 176 -6.55 11.65 -4.97
C LEU A 176 -7.54 12.72 -4.50
N TRP A 177 -7.26 13.39 -3.38
CA TRP A 177 -8.08 14.47 -2.89
C TRP A 177 -7.92 15.73 -3.74
N ASP A 178 -6.70 16.08 -4.14
CA ASP A 178 -6.43 17.17 -5.10
C ASP A 178 -7.09 16.91 -6.47
N SER A 179 -7.06 15.66 -6.94
CA SER A 179 -7.70 15.28 -8.21
C SER A 179 -9.23 15.37 -8.18
N TYR A 180 -9.83 15.31 -6.99
CA TYR A 180 -11.27 15.43 -6.79
C TYR A 180 -11.76 16.87 -7.00
N GLU A 181 -10.94 17.88 -6.68
CA GLU A 181 -11.26 19.29 -6.95
C GLU A 181 -11.28 19.64 -8.45
N GLN A 182 -10.71 18.79 -9.30
CA GLN A 182 -10.57 19.04 -10.75
C GLN A 182 -11.63 18.36 -11.64
N ASP A 183 -12.81 17.99 -11.12
CA ASP A 183 -14.04 17.64 -11.88
C ASP A 183 -13.96 16.44 -12.87
N THR A 184 -12.84 15.72 -12.97
CA THR A 184 -12.67 14.67 -14.01
C THR A 184 -13.13 13.26 -13.61
N ILE A 185 -13.45 13.01 -12.35
CA ILE A 185 -13.77 11.67 -11.84
C ILE A 185 -15.12 11.66 -11.11
N THR A 186 -15.94 10.63 -11.35
CA THR A 186 -17.21 10.47 -10.63
C THR A 186 -16.97 10.27 -9.13
N ALA A 187 -17.63 11.11 -8.32
CA ALA A 187 -17.45 11.14 -6.86
C ALA A 187 -17.58 9.78 -6.16
N GLU A 188 -18.38 8.86 -6.70
CA GLU A 188 -18.58 7.53 -6.14
C GLU A 188 -17.38 6.58 -6.30
N ILE A 189 -16.60 6.74 -7.37
CA ILE A 189 -15.37 5.94 -7.58
C ILE A 189 -14.25 6.45 -6.67
N VAL A 190 -14.15 7.77 -6.51
CA VAL A 190 -13.19 8.41 -5.61
C VAL A 190 -13.50 8.02 -4.16
N ASP A 191 -14.77 8.11 -3.72
CA ASP A 191 -15.17 7.73 -2.37
C ASP A 191 -14.82 6.26 -2.04
N LYS A 192 -15.03 5.33 -2.97
CA LYS A 192 -14.65 3.92 -2.76
C LYS A 192 -13.15 3.75 -2.62
N ARG A 193 -12.36 4.39 -3.49
CA ARG A 193 -10.89 4.32 -3.45
C ARG A 193 -10.31 4.99 -2.21
N VAL A 194 -10.81 6.16 -1.84
CA VAL A 194 -10.38 6.87 -0.64
C VAL A 194 -10.72 6.07 0.61
N ASN A 195 -11.90 5.46 0.68
CA ASN A 195 -12.26 4.61 1.82
C ASN A 195 -11.41 3.32 1.89
N GLN A 196 -11.05 2.74 0.74
CA GLN A 196 -10.14 1.59 0.71
C GLN A 196 -8.73 1.98 1.18
N LEU A 197 -8.17 3.06 0.64
CA LEU A 197 -6.85 3.57 1.04
C LEU A 197 -6.81 4.01 2.50
N LYS A 198 -7.88 4.64 3.00
CA LYS A 198 -8.02 4.97 4.43
C LYS A 198 -8.00 3.71 5.30
N LYS A 199 -8.59 2.60 4.85
CA LYS A 199 -8.57 1.33 5.58
C LYS A 199 -7.16 0.73 5.60
N GLU A 200 -6.48 0.72 4.46
CA GLU A 200 -5.09 0.24 4.33
C GLU A 200 -4.14 1.08 5.18
N MET A 201 -4.30 2.41 5.16
CA MET A 201 -3.54 3.34 6.00
C MET A 201 -3.82 3.12 7.49
N LYS A 202 -5.09 2.89 7.89
CA LYS A 202 -5.46 2.62 9.30
C LYS A 202 -4.84 1.31 9.81
N SER A 203 -4.81 0.25 8.99
CA SER A 203 -4.15 -1.00 9.34
C SER A 203 -2.62 -0.83 9.46
N LEU A 204 -2.02 -0.13 8.51
CA LEU A 204 -0.56 0.06 8.49
C LEU A 204 -0.10 0.97 9.65
N ALA A 205 -0.83 2.05 9.92
CA ALA A 205 -0.57 2.96 11.03
C ALA A 205 -0.72 2.27 12.40
N GLY A 206 -1.72 1.39 12.56
CA GLY A 206 -1.89 0.59 13.78
C GLY A 206 -0.73 -0.36 14.04
N ASN A 207 -0.17 -0.95 12.99
CA ASN A 207 0.99 -1.83 13.09
C ASN A 207 2.27 -1.07 13.48
N ILE A 208 2.53 0.08 12.85
CA ILE A 208 3.76 0.85 13.04
C ILE A 208 3.74 1.67 14.34
N THR A 209 2.67 2.42 14.60
CA THR A 209 2.66 3.43 15.67
C THR A 209 1.97 2.98 16.95
N GLY A 210 1.17 1.91 16.90
CA GLY A 210 0.33 1.47 18.03
C GLY A 210 -0.77 2.47 18.42
N ALA A 211 -0.84 3.64 17.80
CA ALA A 211 -1.85 4.65 18.03
C ALA A 211 -2.92 4.61 16.92
N HIS A 212 -4.19 4.57 17.33
CA HIS A 212 -5.30 4.60 16.38
C HIS A 212 -5.54 6.03 15.90
N ILE A 213 -5.21 6.30 14.64
CA ILE A 213 -5.56 7.56 14.00
C ILE A 213 -7.07 7.55 13.72
N SER A 214 -7.82 8.32 14.50
CA SER A 214 -9.26 8.55 14.27
C SER A 214 -9.44 9.53 13.12
N MET A 215 -9.57 8.99 11.90
CA MET A 215 -10.01 9.77 10.75
C MET A 215 -11.54 9.88 10.72
N PRO A 216 -12.13 11.08 10.61
CA PRO A 216 -13.57 11.22 10.43
C PRO A 216 -14.01 10.57 9.11
N ARG A 217 -14.95 9.61 9.20
CA ARG A 217 -15.60 9.01 8.01
C ARG A 217 -16.50 10.06 7.35
N ALA A 218 -16.58 10.02 6.01
CA ALA A 218 -17.58 10.78 5.28
C ALA A 218 -18.98 10.38 5.78
N LYS A 219 -19.81 11.37 6.14
CA LYS A 219 -21.16 11.13 6.68
C LYS A 219 -21.95 10.22 5.74
N LYS A 220 -22.47 9.09 6.24
CA LYS A 220 -23.35 8.19 5.48
C LYS A 220 -24.55 9.01 4.97
N ILE A 221 -24.74 9.05 3.66
CA ILE A 221 -25.88 9.75 3.04
C ILE A 221 -27.16 9.01 3.40
N VAL A 222 -27.97 9.60 4.29
CA VAL A 222 -29.17 8.98 4.86
C VAL A 222 -30.28 8.89 3.81
N LYS A 223 -30.89 7.70 3.69
CA LYS A 223 -32.14 7.50 2.94
C LYS A 223 -33.30 7.90 3.86
N ARG A 224 -34.16 8.82 3.42
CA ARG A 224 -35.37 9.22 4.15
C ARG A 224 -36.61 8.56 3.53
N ASN A 225 -37.51 8.08 4.38
CA ASN A 225 -38.86 7.65 3.99
C ASN A 225 -39.75 8.89 3.98
N LEU A 226 -40.36 9.20 2.83
CA LEU A 226 -41.11 10.42 2.61
C LEU A 226 -42.55 10.08 2.26
N VAL A 227 -43.48 10.90 2.75
CA VAL A 227 -44.88 10.90 2.34
C VAL A 227 -45.17 12.29 1.79
N LYS A 228 -45.47 12.39 0.50
CA LYS A 228 -45.78 13.66 -0.18
C LYS A 228 -47.07 13.54 -0.99
N ASN A 229 -47.72 14.66 -1.24
CA ASN A 229 -48.98 14.67 -1.98
C ASN A 229 -48.73 14.78 -3.49
N CYS A 230 -49.52 14.07 -4.28
CA CYS A 230 -49.52 14.22 -5.73
C CYS A 230 -50.03 15.62 -6.12
N PRO A 231 -49.30 16.42 -6.92
CA PRO A 231 -49.75 17.74 -7.34
C PRO A 231 -51.00 17.72 -8.24
N SER A 232 -51.34 16.58 -8.85
CA SER A 232 -52.52 16.47 -9.73
C SER A 232 -53.78 15.91 -9.05
N CYS A 233 -53.64 15.00 -8.08
CA CYS A 233 -54.80 14.34 -7.44
C CYS A 233 -54.81 14.47 -5.91
N ASN A 234 -53.83 15.17 -5.33
CA ASN A 234 -53.67 15.46 -3.91
C ASN A 234 -53.69 14.24 -2.97
N LYS A 235 -53.43 13.04 -3.49
CA LYS A 235 -53.31 11.81 -2.70
C LYS A 235 -51.87 11.57 -2.26
N ASN A 236 -51.70 10.92 -1.12
CA ASN A 236 -50.40 10.64 -0.51
C ASN A 236 -49.63 9.59 -1.32
N ILE A 237 -48.34 9.84 -1.52
CA ILE A 237 -47.38 8.94 -2.17
C ILE A 237 -46.23 8.72 -1.19
N SER A 238 -45.98 7.46 -0.83
CA SER A 238 -44.84 7.08 0.01
C SER A 238 -43.68 6.62 -0.86
N TYR A 239 -42.47 7.14 -0.60
CA TYR A 239 -41.27 6.72 -1.31
C TYR A 239 -39.99 6.97 -0.51
N ILE A 240 -38.93 6.24 -0.87
CA ILE A 240 -37.61 6.38 -0.26
C ILE A 240 -36.67 7.13 -1.20
N GLN A 241 -36.04 8.21 -0.72
CA GLN A 241 -35.04 8.98 -1.47
C GLN A 241 -33.85 9.37 -0.59
N ARG A 242 -32.66 9.51 -1.19
CA ARG A 242 -31.45 9.99 -0.52
C ARG A 242 -31.48 11.52 -0.45
N ALA A 243 -31.12 12.09 0.69
CA ALA A 243 -30.92 13.54 0.83
C ALA A 243 -29.54 13.93 0.25
N LYS A 244 -29.42 13.93 -1.08
CA LYS A 244 -28.19 14.32 -1.80
C LYS A 244 -28.51 15.40 -2.82
N HIS A 245 -27.61 16.37 -2.95
CA HIS A 245 -27.65 17.36 -4.03
C HIS A 245 -27.85 16.68 -5.38
N GLY A 246 -28.89 17.10 -6.12
CA GLY A 246 -29.22 16.53 -7.42
C GLY A 246 -29.82 15.13 -7.42
N SER A 247 -30.19 14.59 -6.26
CA SER A 247 -30.99 13.37 -6.22
C SER A 247 -32.37 13.66 -6.81
N ALA A 248 -32.72 12.90 -7.85
CA ALA A 248 -34.03 12.94 -8.46
C ALA A 248 -34.59 11.53 -8.59
N LYS A 249 -35.84 11.32 -8.17
CA LYS A 249 -36.49 10.01 -8.23
C LYS A 249 -37.75 10.10 -9.10
N PRO A 250 -37.84 9.35 -10.20
CA PRO A 250 -39.08 9.20 -10.94
C PRO A 250 -40.08 8.40 -10.11
N LEU A 251 -41.33 8.87 -10.07
CA LEU A 251 -42.43 8.28 -9.33
C LEU A 251 -43.65 8.18 -10.26
N THR A 252 -44.51 7.22 -10.04
CA THR A 252 -45.81 7.12 -10.72
C THR A 252 -46.90 7.18 -9.67
N CYS A 253 -47.87 8.07 -9.82
CA CYS A 253 -48.97 8.12 -8.87
C CYS A 253 -49.89 6.90 -9.09
N GLU A 254 -50.11 6.09 -8.06
CA GLU A 254 -50.96 4.90 -8.12
C GLU A 254 -52.44 5.23 -8.44
N ASN A 255 -52.87 6.47 -8.17
CA ASN A 255 -54.27 6.86 -8.32
C ASN A 255 -54.62 7.59 -9.62
N CYS A 256 -53.69 8.35 -10.20
CA CYS A 256 -53.92 9.10 -11.44
C CYS A 256 -52.99 8.68 -12.58
N SER A 257 -52.08 7.73 -12.35
CA SER A 257 -51.12 7.21 -13.33
C SER A 257 -50.20 8.26 -13.96
N ILE A 258 -50.18 9.49 -13.45
CA ILE A 258 -49.29 10.56 -13.93
C ILE A 258 -47.87 10.28 -13.44
N SER A 259 -46.91 10.46 -14.34
CA SER A 259 -45.49 10.44 -14.04
C SER A 259 -45.10 11.69 -13.26
N LEU A 260 -44.48 11.50 -12.11
CA LEU A 260 -44.00 12.54 -11.21
C LEU A 260 -42.48 12.40 -11.04
N ILE A 261 -41.85 13.46 -10.56
CA ILE A 261 -40.45 13.46 -10.17
C ILE A 261 -40.29 14.16 -8.83
N SER A 262 -39.59 13.49 -7.90
CA SER A 262 -39.18 14.08 -6.63
C SER A 262 -37.73 14.57 -6.75
N ILE A 263 -37.49 15.84 -6.45
CA ILE A 263 -36.17 16.49 -6.45
C ILE A 263 -35.87 17.00 -5.04
N TYR A 264 -34.68 16.71 -4.54
CA TYR A 264 -34.21 17.24 -3.25
C TYR A 264 -33.67 18.66 -3.40
N ASP A 265 -34.20 19.59 -2.61
CA ASP A 265 -33.69 20.97 -2.49
C ASP A 265 -32.85 21.10 -1.22
N GLU A 266 -31.59 21.45 -1.39
CA GLU A 266 -30.61 21.60 -0.30
C GLU A 266 -30.88 22.86 0.53
N ASN A 267 -31.46 23.90 -0.06
CA ASN A 267 -31.73 25.16 0.67
C ASN A 267 -32.86 25.02 1.67
N LEU A 268 -33.84 24.17 1.36
CA LEU A 268 -35.05 23.95 2.17
C LEU A 268 -35.01 22.63 2.96
N ASP A 269 -33.95 21.81 2.78
CA ASP A 269 -33.84 20.42 3.26
C ASP A 269 -35.11 19.57 3.02
N ASP A 270 -35.79 19.80 1.89
CA ASP A 270 -37.07 19.17 1.57
C ASP A 270 -37.12 18.61 0.14
N PHE A 271 -38.07 17.72 -0.10
CA PHE A 271 -38.29 17.04 -1.37
C PHE A 271 -39.50 17.64 -2.09
N GLY A 272 -39.25 18.31 -3.21
CA GLY A 272 -40.28 18.85 -4.10
C GLY A 272 -40.75 17.82 -5.12
N VAL A 273 -42.06 17.59 -5.22
CA VAL A 273 -42.66 16.67 -6.19
C VAL A 273 -43.29 17.47 -7.33
N ASN A 274 -42.77 17.30 -8.55
CA ASN A 274 -43.24 17.96 -9.77
C ASN A 274 -43.78 16.95 -10.78
N VAL A 275 -44.61 17.39 -11.72
CA VAL A 275 -45.06 16.55 -12.84
C VAL A 275 -43.89 16.31 -13.80
N SER A 276 -43.69 15.04 -14.18
CA SER A 276 -42.67 14.62 -15.14
C SER A 276 -43.20 14.84 -16.56
N GLY A 277 -42.44 15.56 -17.39
CA GLY A 277 -42.84 15.83 -18.78
C GLY A 277 -41.92 16.81 -19.50
N LEU A 278 -42.31 17.13 -20.73
CA LEU A 278 -41.73 18.21 -21.53
C LEU A 278 -42.40 19.53 -21.13
N LYS A 279 -41.61 20.50 -20.70
CA LYS A 279 -42.08 21.85 -20.39
C LYS A 279 -41.42 22.84 -21.35
N SER A 280 -42.23 23.58 -22.09
CA SER A 280 -41.73 24.62 -23.01
C SER A 280 -41.22 25.81 -22.21
N GLU A 281 -39.94 26.14 -22.36
CA GLU A 281 -39.30 27.26 -21.68
C GLU A 281 -38.54 28.13 -22.69
N ASN A 282 -38.43 29.42 -22.40
CA ASN A 282 -37.74 30.39 -23.24
C ASN A 282 -36.27 30.47 -22.83
N PHE A 283 -35.35 30.24 -23.77
CA PHE A 283 -33.92 30.36 -23.54
C PHE A 283 -33.22 31.06 -24.71
N ASN A 284 -32.00 31.53 -24.47
CA ASN A 284 -31.19 32.18 -25.51
C ASN A 284 -30.31 31.14 -26.19
N CYS A 285 -30.18 31.24 -27.51
CA CYS A 285 -29.24 30.42 -28.26
C CYS A 285 -27.79 30.72 -27.84
N PRO A 286 -26.97 29.72 -27.49
CA PRO A 286 -25.56 29.94 -27.16
C PRO A 286 -24.73 30.43 -28.35
N SER A 287 -25.16 30.21 -29.59
CA SER A 287 -24.42 30.59 -30.80
C SER A 287 -24.87 31.93 -31.39
N CYS A 288 -26.16 32.28 -31.36
CA CYS A 288 -26.69 33.51 -31.97
C CYS A 288 -27.42 34.43 -30.99
N THR A 289 -27.49 34.10 -29.70
CA THR A 289 -28.14 34.87 -28.61
C THR A 289 -29.63 35.16 -28.75
N LYS A 290 -30.29 34.70 -29.83
CA LYS A 290 -31.73 34.88 -30.03
C LYS A 290 -32.57 33.97 -29.14
N LYS A 291 -33.75 34.47 -28.76
CA LYS A 291 -34.72 33.74 -27.92
C LYS A 291 -35.34 32.60 -28.72
N ILE A 292 -35.18 31.38 -28.21
CA ILE A 292 -35.77 30.16 -28.74
C ILE A 292 -36.74 29.63 -27.69
N ILE A 293 -37.89 29.14 -28.17
CA ILE A 293 -38.83 28.35 -27.37
C ILE A 293 -38.49 26.89 -27.63
N GLY A 294 -38.22 26.14 -26.57
CA GLY A 294 -37.91 24.73 -26.70
C GLY A 294 -38.40 23.93 -25.53
N ASP A 295 -38.71 22.68 -25.81
CA ASP A 295 -39.21 21.74 -24.82
C ASP A 295 -38.05 21.18 -24.01
N VAL A 296 -38.07 21.41 -22.69
CA VAL A 296 -37.06 20.90 -21.76
C VAL A 296 -37.70 19.84 -20.87
N HIS A 297 -37.00 18.72 -20.68
CA HIS A 297 -37.43 17.71 -19.73
C HIS A 297 -37.38 18.25 -18.30
N THR A 298 -38.42 17.97 -17.51
CA THR A 298 -38.43 18.30 -16.08
C THR A 298 -37.46 17.46 -15.25
N VAL A 299 -36.96 16.34 -15.82
CA VAL A 299 -35.96 15.46 -15.21
C VAL A 299 -34.56 16.08 -15.30
N PRO A 300 -33.83 16.21 -14.18
CA PRO A 300 -32.46 16.71 -14.20
C PRO A 300 -31.55 15.88 -15.11
N ASN A 301 -30.65 16.55 -15.83
CA ASN A 301 -29.66 15.96 -16.75
C ASN A 301 -30.20 15.19 -17.96
N GLN A 302 -31.52 15.10 -18.15
CA GLN A 302 -32.08 14.53 -19.37
C GLN A 302 -31.91 15.53 -20.53
N LYS A 303 -31.29 15.06 -21.61
CA LYS A 303 -30.93 15.86 -22.78
C LYS A 303 -32.08 15.88 -23.79
N ASN A 304 -32.45 17.05 -24.28
CA ASN A 304 -33.27 17.22 -25.48
C ASN A 304 -32.49 18.01 -26.53
N ILE A 305 -32.61 17.65 -27.81
CA ILE A 305 -31.89 18.30 -28.91
C ILE A 305 -32.88 19.12 -29.72
N ILE A 306 -32.62 20.42 -29.84
CA ILE A 306 -33.46 21.34 -30.62
C ILE A 306 -32.58 22.09 -31.62
N LYS A 307 -33.09 22.20 -32.85
CA LYS A 307 -32.44 22.96 -33.91
C LYS A 307 -32.81 24.44 -33.80
N CYS A 308 -31.81 25.31 -33.76
CA CYS A 308 -32.07 26.73 -33.90
C CYS A 308 -32.59 27.05 -35.30
N LYS A 309 -33.71 27.77 -35.41
CA LYS A 309 -34.28 28.22 -36.70
C LYS A 309 -33.40 29.22 -37.45
N GLU A 310 -32.43 29.82 -36.76
CA GLU A 310 -31.63 30.92 -37.29
C GLU A 310 -30.19 30.54 -37.61
N CYS A 311 -29.49 29.87 -36.69
CA CYS A 311 -28.12 29.43 -36.93
C CYS A 311 -28.01 27.96 -37.35
N SER A 312 -29.13 27.22 -37.42
CA SER A 312 -29.19 25.80 -37.77
C SER A 312 -28.34 24.87 -36.90
N VAL A 313 -27.81 25.37 -35.78
CA VAL A 313 -27.01 24.60 -34.82
C VAL A 313 -27.91 23.72 -33.96
N ASP A 314 -27.47 22.48 -33.73
CA ASP A 314 -28.08 21.55 -32.77
C ASP A 314 -27.74 21.96 -31.33
N ILE A 315 -28.76 22.39 -30.58
CA ILE A 315 -28.63 22.81 -29.18
C ILE A 315 -29.13 21.66 -28.30
N ILE A 316 -28.28 21.25 -27.36
CA ILE A 316 -28.61 20.32 -26.28
C ILE A 316 -29.13 21.12 -25.09
N LEU A 317 -30.35 20.82 -24.68
CA LEU A 317 -31.02 21.38 -23.51
C LEU A 317 -31.03 20.34 -22.40
N ASN A 318 -30.56 20.73 -21.21
CA ASN A 318 -30.68 19.93 -20.01
C ASN A 318 -31.06 20.80 -18.81
N ARG A 319 -31.82 20.23 -17.88
CA ARG A 319 -32.16 20.88 -16.62
C ARG A 319 -31.11 20.54 -15.56
N SER A 320 -30.52 21.56 -14.96
CA SER A 320 -29.66 21.42 -13.79
C SER A 320 -30.49 20.99 -12.57
N THR A 321 -29.83 20.40 -11.59
CA THR A 321 -30.39 20.00 -10.30
C THR A 321 -30.98 21.18 -9.52
N ALA A 322 -30.45 22.39 -9.75
CA ALA A 322 -30.96 23.65 -9.22
C ALA A 322 -32.15 24.23 -10.01
N GLY A 323 -32.71 23.48 -10.99
CA GLY A 323 -33.86 23.90 -11.79
C GLY A 323 -33.55 24.86 -12.96
N LYS A 324 -32.29 25.30 -13.11
CA LYS A 324 -31.86 26.15 -14.24
C LYS A 324 -31.72 25.32 -15.53
N VAL A 325 -32.18 25.87 -16.66
CA VAL A 325 -31.94 25.28 -17.98
C VAL A 325 -30.53 25.62 -18.42
N VAL A 326 -29.73 24.59 -18.70
CA VAL A 326 -28.40 24.70 -19.28
C VAL A 326 -28.51 24.38 -20.77
N THR A 327 -27.86 25.21 -21.59
CA THR A 327 -27.86 25.09 -23.05
C THR A 327 -26.44 24.86 -23.52
N THR A 328 -26.18 23.75 -24.20
CA THR A 328 -24.87 23.42 -24.78
C THR A 328 -25.00 23.13 -26.27
N VAL A 329 -23.97 23.45 -27.06
CA VAL A 329 -23.96 23.13 -28.50
C VAL A 329 -23.48 21.69 -28.67
N LYS A 330 -24.16 20.90 -29.51
CA LYS A 330 -23.67 19.56 -29.86
C LYS A 330 -22.34 19.71 -30.63
N PRO A 331 -21.21 19.15 -30.16
CA PRO A 331 -19.99 19.17 -30.94
C PRO A 331 -20.19 18.37 -32.23
N GLU A 332 -19.66 18.86 -33.36
CA GLU A 332 -19.70 18.16 -34.64
C GLU A 332 -19.15 16.74 -34.46
N GLU A 333 -19.84 15.75 -35.04
CA GLU A 333 -19.53 14.33 -34.87
C GLU A 333 -18.11 14.04 -35.39
N ILE A 334 -17.18 13.78 -34.46
CA ILE A 334 -15.90 13.16 -34.79
C ILE A 334 -16.24 11.78 -35.36
N LEU A 335 -15.82 11.49 -36.59
CA LEU A 335 -16.05 10.19 -37.25
C LEU A 335 -15.34 9.08 -36.47
N THR A 336 -16.03 8.50 -35.49
CA THR A 336 -15.59 7.31 -34.76
C THR A 336 -15.84 6.10 -35.63
N GLY A 337 -14.82 5.66 -36.37
CA GLY A 337 -14.91 4.45 -37.20
C GLY A 337 -14.16 4.48 -38.52
N LEU A 338 -13.29 5.46 -38.80
CA LEU A 338 -12.38 5.38 -39.93
C LEU A 338 -11.54 4.10 -39.82
N VAL A 339 -11.72 3.20 -40.79
CA VAL A 339 -10.85 2.05 -41.02
C VAL A 339 -9.45 2.60 -41.29
N ILE A 340 -8.46 2.07 -40.60
CA ILE A 340 -7.07 2.51 -40.72
C ILE A 340 -6.51 1.86 -41.98
N ASP A 341 -6.81 2.46 -43.13
CA ASP A 341 -6.27 2.04 -44.43
C ASP A 341 -4.88 2.68 -44.65
N ASP A 342 -4.07 2.08 -45.52
CA ASP A 342 -2.71 2.55 -45.83
C ASP A 342 -2.68 4.00 -46.35
N GLU A 343 -3.77 4.45 -46.98
CA GLU A 343 -3.95 5.84 -47.40
C GLU A 343 -4.07 6.80 -46.21
N PHE A 344 -4.76 6.37 -45.13
CA PHE A 344 -4.89 7.16 -43.90
C PHE A 344 -3.55 7.25 -43.17
N ILE A 345 -2.80 6.15 -43.11
CA ILE A 345 -1.45 6.12 -42.53
C ILE A 345 -0.52 7.08 -43.28
N SER A 346 -0.59 7.11 -44.61
CA SER A 346 0.20 8.01 -45.45
C SER A 346 -0.14 9.47 -45.23
N ARG A 347 -1.43 9.81 -45.05
CA ARG A 347 -1.86 11.18 -44.72
C ARG A 347 -1.34 11.62 -43.35
N VAL A 348 -1.38 10.74 -42.35
CA VAL A 348 -0.80 11.01 -41.03
C VAL A 348 0.71 11.21 -41.12
N GLU A 349 1.42 10.40 -41.93
CA GLU A 349 2.87 10.54 -42.16
C GLU A 349 3.23 11.92 -42.72
N THR A 350 2.50 12.43 -43.72
CA THR A 350 2.79 13.75 -44.31
C THR A 350 2.55 14.93 -43.37
N LEU A 351 1.71 14.76 -42.35
CA LEU A 351 1.34 15.81 -41.40
C LEU A 351 2.16 15.75 -40.11
N LEU A 352 3.00 14.73 -39.93
CA LEU A 352 3.88 14.62 -38.77
C LEU A 352 5.07 15.58 -38.90
N PRO A 353 5.37 16.38 -37.86
CA PRO A 353 6.58 17.19 -37.84
C PRO A 353 7.83 16.32 -37.66
N VAL A 354 9.01 16.88 -37.95
CA VAL A 354 10.30 16.21 -37.73
C VAL A 354 10.44 15.87 -36.23
N GLN A 355 10.86 14.62 -35.93
CA GLN A 355 11.08 14.19 -34.55
C GLN A 355 12.28 14.92 -33.91
N PRO A 356 12.24 15.24 -32.60
CA PRO A 356 11.22 14.86 -31.60
C PRO A 356 9.98 15.77 -31.60
N TRP A 357 8.81 15.15 -31.38
CA TRP A 357 7.51 15.82 -31.37
C TRP A 357 7.20 16.52 -30.02
N PRO A 358 6.50 17.66 -30.03
CA PRO A 358 5.93 18.23 -28.81
C PRO A 358 4.84 17.34 -28.20
N GLN A 359 4.52 17.57 -26.92
CA GLN A 359 3.42 16.85 -26.27
C GLN A 359 2.10 17.13 -27.00
N HIS A 360 1.28 16.09 -27.17
CA HIS A 360 -0.04 16.12 -27.82
C HIS A 360 -0.13 16.34 -29.34
N VAL A 361 0.93 16.14 -30.12
CA VAL A 361 0.88 16.21 -31.61
C VAL A 361 -0.25 15.38 -32.25
N HIS A 362 -0.56 14.22 -31.67
CA HIS A 362 -1.68 13.38 -32.15
C HIS A 362 -3.05 14.05 -32.04
N LYS A 363 -3.25 15.01 -31.10
CA LYS A 363 -4.49 15.79 -30.97
C LYS A 363 -4.56 16.85 -32.07
N ASP A 364 -3.46 17.54 -32.34
CA ASP A 364 -3.40 18.57 -33.38
C ASP A 364 -3.69 17.96 -34.76
N ILE A 365 -3.04 16.82 -35.07
CA ILE A 365 -3.29 16.07 -36.31
C ILE A 365 -4.72 15.53 -36.35
N ALA A 366 -5.26 15.04 -35.23
CA ALA A 366 -6.65 14.59 -35.16
C ALA A 366 -7.64 15.71 -35.46
N THR A 367 -7.39 16.94 -34.99
CA THR A 367 -8.23 18.10 -35.32
C THR A 367 -8.13 18.49 -36.79
N GLN A 368 -6.94 18.41 -37.41
CA GLN A 368 -6.74 18.74 -38.82
C GLN A 368 -7.39 17.72 -39.76
N ILE A 369 -7.29 16.42 -39.46
CA ILE A 369 -7.85 15.33 -40.29
C ILE A 369 -9.31 15.02 -39.92
N LYS A 370 -9.87 15.69 -38.89
CA LYS A 370 -11.21 15.41 -38.34
C LYS A 370 -11.40 13.93 -37.95
N ALA A 371 -10.36 13.33 -37.37
CA ALA A 371 -10.34 11.94 -36.94
C ALA A 371 -10.30 11.81 -35.41
N SER A 372 -10.57 10.62 -34.88
CA SER A 372 -10.43 10.38 -33.44
C SER A 372 -8.95 10.36 -33.03
N ASN A 373 -8.64 10.87 -31.82
CA ASN A 373 -7.29 10.82 -31.25
C ASN A 373 -6.74 9.39 -31.23
N ALA A 374 -7.60 8.40 -30.97
CA ALA A 374 -7.24 6.99 -30.93
C ALA A 374 -6.85 6.45 -32.31
N SER A 375 -7.52 6.89 -33.39
CA SER A 375 -7.19 6.49 -34.77
C SER A 375 -5.82 7.02 -35.17
N VAL A 376 -5.51 8.28 -34.85
CA VAL A 376 -4.20 8.90 -35.15
C VAL A 376 -3.08 8.24 -34.34
N GLN A 377 -3.30 7.96 -33.06
CA GLN A 377 -2.32 7.22 -32.25
C GLN A 377 -2.04 5.81 -32.78
N LYS A 378 -3.06 5.10 -33.29
CA LYS A 378 -2.88 3.79 -33.90
C LYS A 378 -2.09 3.87 -35.21
N ALA A 379 -2.35 4.86 -36.06
CA ALA A 379 -1.59 5.10 -37.28
C ALA A 379 -0.12 5.42 -36.97
N ILE A 380 0.16 6.27 -35.98
CA ILE A 380 1.53 6.55 -35.50
C ILE A 380 2.21 5.27 -34.99
N LYS A 381 1.49 4.42 -34.25
CA LYS A 381 2.03 3.14 -33.78
C LYS A 381 2.39 2.20 -34.94
N GLN A 382 1.60 2.18 -36.02
CA GLN A 382 1.94 1.42 -37.23
C GLN A 382 3.15 2.00 -37.99
N LEU A 383 3.31 3.33 -38.01
CA LEU A 383 4.51 3.99 -38.57
C LEU A 383 5.78 3.64 -37.76
N ILE A 384 5.64 3.50 -36.44
CA ILE A 384 6.72 3.04 -35.56
C ILE A 384 7.05 1.57 -35.82
N LEU A 385 6.04 0.69 -35.90
CA LEU A 385 6.24 -0.74 -36.17
C LEU A 385 6.83 -1.02 -37.57
N SER A 386 6.49 -0.20 -38.57
CA SER A 386 7.07 -0.27 -39.92
C SER A 386 8.48 0.34 -40.02
N GLY A 387 9.02 0.87 -38.93
CA GLY A 387 10.39 1.40 -38.86
C GLY A 387 10.58 2.76 -39.55
N LYS A 388 9.51 3.40 -40.01
CA LYS A 388 9.57 4.74 -40.63
C LYS A 388 9.84 5.85 -39.61
N VAL A 389 9.46 5.62 -38.35
CA VAL A 389 9.49 6.61 -37.28
C VAL A 389 9.97 5.96 -35.98
N LYS A 390 10.75 6.66 -35.15
CA LYS A 390 11.24 6.11 -33.86
C LYS A 390 10.20 6.24 -32.76
N GLU A 391 10.23 5.36 -31.76
CA GLU A 391 9.36 5.49 -30.59
C GLU A 391 9.85 6.67 -29.74
N GLN A 392 8.94 7.54 -29.29
CA GLN A 392 9.25 8.68 -28.44
C GLN A 392 8.43 8.62 -27.16
N LYS A 393 9.10 8.73 -26.00
CA LYS A 393 8.45 8.91 -24.69
C LYS A 393 9.05 10.14 -24.02
N ASP A 394 8.20 11.07 -23.59
CA ASP A 394 8.57 12.27 -22.84
C ASP A 394 9.72 13.11 -23.47
N GLY A 395 9.73 13.21 -24.80
CA GLY A 395 10.75 14.00 -25.52
C GLY A 395 12.02 13.22 -25.89
N ILE A 396 12.16 11.97 -25.44
CA ILE A 396 13.34 11.13 -25.68
C ILE A 396 13.02 10.08 -26.73
N LEU A 397 13.91 9.93 -27.72
CA LEU A 397 13.80 8.94 -28.79
C LEU A 397 14.41 7.60 -28.35
N TYR A 398 13.68 6.52 -28.57
CA TYR A 398 14.08 5.15 -28.30
C TYR A 398 14.26 4.39 -29.60
N ASP A 399 15.36 3.67 -29.72
CA ASP A 399 15.58 2.74 -30.81
C ASP A 399 14.71 1.49 -30.61
N LEU A 400 14.15 0.99 -31.71
CA LEU A 400 13.30 -0.19 -31.71
C LEU A 400 14.14 -1.41 -31.31
N VAL A 401 13.88 -1.96 -30.12
CA VAL A 401 14.42 -3.27 -29.75
C VAL A 401 13.68 -4.32 -30.59
N PRO A 402 14.36 -5.15 -31.39
CA PRO A 402 13.69 -6.21 -32.12
C PRO A 402 13.00 -7.14 -31.11
N SER A 403 11.69 -7.32 -31.26
CA SER A 403 10.96 -8.28 -30.45
C SER A 403 11.58 -9.66 -30.66
N LYS A 404 12.06 -10.30 -29.59
CA LYS A 404 12.41 -11.71 -29.62
C LYS A 404 11.19 -12.47 -30.14
N ALA A 405 11.37 -13.16 -31.26
CA ALA A 405 10.36 -14.01 -31.89
C ALA A 405 9.91 -15.12 -30.94
#